data_AF-A0A1C5DWC8-F1
#
_entry.id   AF-A0A1C5DWC8-F1
#
_cell.length_a   1.000
_cell.length_b   1.000
_cell.length_c   1.000
_cell.angle_alpha   90.00
_cell.angle_beta   90.00
_cell.angle_gamma   90.00
#
_symmetry.space_group_name_H-M   'P 1'
#
loop_
_entity.id
_entity.type
_entity.pdbx_description
1 polymer ?
#
loop_
_entity_poly.entity_id
_entity_poly.type
_entity_poly.pdbx_seq_one_letter_code
_entity_poly.pdbx_strand_id
1 'polypeptide(L)'
;MNDPYETTETHLERLLGRALNSFDLPDALVEKLDSALAHASSLCSAHHSAGLHRETYRHTYLLNDGSSLTLWELVHNTGRDGARLHELYGEESEVRLAATRLCRPSSPEAERLAVDGPDGLPP
;
A
#
# COMPACT_ATOMS: atom_id res chain seq x y z
N MET A 1 5.88 2.89 14.85
CA MET A 1 6.03 3.73 16.06
C MET A 1 4.94 4.77 15.95
N ASN A 2 3.94 4.74 16.83
CA ASN A 2 2.88 5.75 16.85
C ASN A 2 3.27 6.72 17.97
N ASP A 3 3.70 7.93 17.61
CA ASP A 3 4.06 8.95 18.59
C ASP A 3 2.77 9.40 19.29
N PRO A 4 2.64 9.25 20.62
CA PRO A 4 1.39 9.54 21.34
C PRO A 4 1.03 11.04 21.37
N TYR A 5 1.86 11.90 20.76
CA TYR A 5 1.65 13.33 20.57
C TYR A 5 1.43 13.72 19.11
N GLU A 6 1.45 12.76 18.17
CA GLU A 6 1.10 13.03 16.77
C GLU A 6 -0.40 13.31 16.70
N THR A 7 -0.76 14.51 16.25
CA THR A 7 -2.17 14.85 16.03
C THR A 7 -2.69 14.10 14.80
N THR A 8 -4.00 13.87 14.73
CA THR A 8 -4.63 13.26 13.55
C THR A 8 -4.31 14.04 12.27
N GLU A 9 -4.29 15.38 12.34
CA GLU A 9 -3.91 16.25 11.22
C GLU A 9 -2.46 16.02 10.78
N THR A 10 -1.49 16.05 11.71
CA THR A 10 -0.08 15.81 11.37
C THR A 10 0.15 14.41 10.81
N HIS A 11 -0.58 13.41 11.32
CA HIS A 11 -0.56 12.05 10.78
C HIS A 11 -1.03 12.03 9.33
N LEU A 12 -2.15 12.70 9.04
CA LEU A 12 -2.73 12.81 7.70
C LEU A 12 -1.82 13.55 6.73
N GLU A 13 -1.28 14.71 7.10
CA GLU A 13 -0.36 15.48 6.26
C GLU A 13 0.87 14.64 5.87
N ARG A 14 1.40 13.87 6.83
CA ARG A 14 2.53 12.98 6.59
C ARG A 14 2.17 11.83 5.66
N LEU A 15 0.98 11.26 5.83
CA LEU A 15 0.47 10.17 5.03
C LEU A 15 0.25 10.62 3.57
N LEU A 16 -0.42 11.77 3.38
CA LEU A 16 -0.67 12.38 2.08
C LEU A 16 0.61 12.86 1.41
N GLY A 17 1.53 13.46 2.17
CA GLY A 17 2.79 13.98 1.65
C GLY A 17 3.77 12.91 1.17
N ARG A 18 3.70 11.69 1.73
CA ARG A 18 4.54 10.56 1.29
C ARG A 18 3.90 9.71 0.19
N ALA A 19 2.58 9.78 0.05
CA ALA A 19 1.85 8.95 -0.88
C ALA A 19 2.03 9.44 -2.32
N LEU A 20 2.33 8.53 -3.24
CA LEU A 20 2.54 8.81 -4.65
C LEU A 20 1.27 9.25 -5.37
N ASN A 21 0.10 8.84 -4.89
CA ASN A 21 -1.20 9.09 -5.49
C ASN A 21 -2.11 9.93 -4.56
N SER A 22 -1.52 10.72 -3.66
CA SER A 22 -2.30 11.63 -2.81
C SER A 22 -3.13 12.62 -3.62
N PHE A 23 -2.68 12.98 -4.83
CA PHE A 23 -3.43 13.83 -5.77
C PHE A 23 -4.63 13.13 -6.45
N ASP A 24 -4.69 11.80 -6.41
CA ASP A 24 -5.78 11.02 -7.02
C ASP A 24 -6.92 10.78 -6.02
N LEU A 25 -6.69 11.10 -4.74
CA LEU A 25 -7.71 10.99 -3.70
C LEU A 25 -8.80 12.04 -3.95
N PRO A 26 -10.09 11.66 -3.84
CA PRO A 26 -11.18 12.60 -4.04
C PRO A 26 -11.17 13.68 -2.96
N ASP A 27 -11.34 14.95 -3.36
CA ASP A 27 -11.33 16.10 -2.43
C ASP A 27 -12.30 15.91 -1.25
N ALA A 28 -13.49 15.36 -1.52
CA ALA A 28 -14.49 15.08 -0.49
C ALA A 28 -14.03 14.08 0.58
N LEU A 29 -13.06 13.21 0.27
CA LEU A 29 -12.43 12.32 1.25
C LEU A 29 -11.43 13.11 2.11
N VAL A 30 -10.61 13.95 1.48
CA VAL A 30 -9.62 14.80 2.17
C VAL A 30 -10.32 15.79 3.11
N GLU A 31 -11.39 16.45 2.66
CA GLU A 31 -12.18 17.35 3.50
C GLU A 31 -12.80 16.64 4.72
N LYS A 32 -13.24 15.38 4.55
CA LYS A 32 -13.73 14.59 5.69
C LYS A 32 -12.59 14.23 6.65
N LEU A 33 -11.43 13.86 6.13
CA LEU A 33 -10.26 13.53 6.94
C LEU A 33 -9.78 14.74 7.77
N ASP A 34 -9.88 15.96 7.24
CA ASP A 34 -9.60 17.20 7.98
C ASP A 34 -10.51 17.35 9.22
N SER A 35 -11.76 16.90 9.12
CA SER A 35 -12.72 16.87 10.22
C SER A 35 -12.58 15.65 11.17
N ALA A 36 -11.51 14.85 11.05
CA ALA A 36 -11.32 13.66 11.87
C ALA A 36 -10.85 13.98 13.29
N LEU A 37 -11.58 13.48 14.28
CA LEU A 37 -11.29 13.66 15.70
C LEU A 37 -10.26 12.66 16.23
N ALA A 38 -10.24 11.46 15.67
CA ALA A 38 -9.34 10.39 16.09
C ALA A 38 -8.95 9.52 14.88
N HIS A 39 -7.78 8.89 14.99
CA HIS A 39 -7.31 7.93 14.00
C HIS A 39 -6.85 6.63 14.67
N ALA A 40 -6.97 5.53 13.94
CA ALA A 40 -6.47 4.23 14.31
C ALA A 40 -5.83 3.56 13.10
N SER A 41 -4.57 3.18 13.21
CA SER A 41 -3.81 2.55 12.14
C SER A 41 -3.57 1.08 12.49
N SER A 42 -3.91 0.16 11.58
CA SER A 42 -3.77 -1.28 11.77
C SER A 42 -3.12 -1.91 10.54
N LEU A 43 -2.19 -2.84 10.75
CA LEU A 43 -1.63 -3.65 9.67
C LEU A 43 -2.66 -4.72 9.27
N CYS A 44 -3.12 -4.68 8.02
CA CYS A 44 -4.07 -5.68 7.51
C CYS A 44 -3.36 -6.87 6.87
N SER A 45 -2.26 -6.65 6.16
CA SER A 45 -1.50 -7.73 5.52
C SER A 45 -0.06 -7.31 5.29
N ALA A 46 0.87 -8.23 5.52
CA ALA A 46 2.27 -8.06 5.16
C ALA A 46 2.70 -9.28 4.33
N HIS A 47 3.26 -9.02 3.16
CA HIS A 47 3.76 -10.03 2.25
C HIS A 47 5.23 -9.75 1.96
N HIS A 48 6.08 -10.67 2.41
CA HIS A 48 7.51 -10.63 2.21
C HIS A 48 7.88 -11.86 1.38
N SER A 49 8.09 -11.67 0.08
CA SER A 49 8.63 -12.70 -0.83
C SER A 49 10.03 -12.30 -1.27
N ALA A 50 10.82 -13.22 -1.83
CA ALA A 50 12.26 -13.06 -2.10
C ALA A 50 12.62 -11.74 -2.85
N GLY A 51 12.85 -10.66 -2.10
CA GLY A 51 13.12 -9.31 -2.62
C GLY A 51 11.90 -8.37 -2.71
N LEU A 52 10.67 -8.87 -2.58
CA LEU A 52 9.43 -8.09 -2.61
C LEU A 52 8.86 -7.91 -1.19
N HIS A 53 8.90 -6.69 -0.69
CA HIS A 53 8.28 -6.25 0.56
C HIS A 53 7.05 -5.45 0.22
N ARG A 54 5.88 -5.96 0.60
CA ARG A 54 4.60 -5.27 0.45
C ARG A 54 3.80 -5.34 1.75
N GLU A 55 3.40 -4.20 2.27
CA GLU A 55 2.62 -4.08 3.49
C GLU A 55 1.37 -3.25 3.19
N THR A 56 0.23 -3.68 3.71
CA THR A 56 -1.05 -2.97 3.56
C THR A 56 -1.55 -2.57 4.93
N TYR A 57 -1.65 -1.27 5.15
CA TYR A 57 -2.18 -0.68 6.37
C TYR A 57 -3.59 -0.14 6.14
N ARG A 58 -4.38 -0.20 7.20
CA ARG A 58 -5.73 0.35 7.26
C ARG A 58 -5.75 1.44 8.31
N HIS A 59 -6.11 2.64 7.89
CA HIS A 59 -6.27 3.81 8.73
C HIS A 59 -7.76 4.11 8.86
N THR A 60 -8.29 3.96 10.06
CA THR A 60 -9.68 4.28 10.38
C THR A 60 -9.72 5.60 11.11
N TYR A 61 -10.47 6.55 10.57
CA TYR A 61 -10.66 7.89 11.11
C TYR A 61 -12.08 8.03 11.62
N LEU A 62 -12.23 8.62 12.81
CA LEU A 62 -13.52 8.96 13.38
C LEU A 62 -13.82 10.42 13.06
N LEU A 63 -14.92 10.68 12.37
CA LEU A 63 -15.35 12.02 11.96
C LEU A 63 -16.12 12.73 13.07
N ASN A 64 -16.19 14.07 12.98
CA ASN A 64 -16.99 14.89 13.88
C ASN A 64 -18.50 14.58 13.87
N ASP A 65 -19.01 14.06 12.75
CA ASP A 65 -20.40 13.60 12.59
C ASP A 65 -20.66 12.25 13.26
N GLY A 66 -19.63 11.60 13.83
CA GLY A 66 -19.70 10.28 14.46
C GLY A 66 -19.57 9.11 13.47
N SER A 67 -19.53 9.40 12.17
CA SER A 67 -19.22 8.43 11.12
C SER A 67 -17.74 8.02 11.13
N SER A 68 -17.43 6.81 10.64
CA SER A 68 -16.04 6.37 10.46
C SER A 68 -15.67 6.32 8.98
N LEU A 69 -14.45 6.74 8.67
CA LEU A 69 -13.89 6.75 7.33
C LEU A 69 -12.65 5.85 7.33
N THR A 70 -12.53 4.98 6.34
CA THR A 70 -11.37 4.08 6.22
C THR A 70 -10.54 4.48 5.02
N LEU A 71 -9.24 4.66 5.24
CA LEU A 71 -8.24 4.90 4.22
C LEU A 71 -7.24 3.76 4.23
N TRP A 72 -6.84 3.30 3.06
CA TRP A 72 -5.94 2.17 2.89
C TRP A 72 -4.60 2.64 2.38
N GLU A 73 -3.52 2.22 3.03
CA GLU A 73 -2.16 2.49 2.57
C GLU A 73 -1.52 1.19 2.06
N LEU A 74 -0.95 1.26 0.87
CA LEU A 74 -0.10 0.23 0.30
C LEU A 74 1.35 0.70 0.30
N VAL A 75 2.19 0.02 1.06
CA VAL A 75 3.63 0.22 1.05
C VAL A 75 4.26 -0.91 0.26
N HIS A 76 5.11 -0.59 -0.72
CA HIS A 76 5.83 -1.61 -1.48
C HIS A 76 7.20 -1.15 -1.95
N ASN A 77 8.13 -2.08 -2.13
CA ASN A 77 9.49 -1.77 -2.57
C ASN A 77 9.75 -2.07 -4.06
N THR A 78 8.72 -2.03 -4.91
CA THR A 78 8.88 -2.32 -6.36
C THR A 78 9.52 -1.17 -7.15
N GLY A 79 9.88 -0.07 -6.49
CA GLY A 79 10.63 1.02 -7.08
C GLY A 79 11.99 0.57 -7.61
N ARG A 80 12.50 1.28 -8.63
CA ARG A 80 13.74 0.96 -9.37
C ARG A 80 15.00 0.85 -8.50
N ASP A 81 14.95 1.37 -7.28
CA ASP A 81 16.06 1.41 -6.31
C ASP A 81 15.78 0.56 -5.05
N GLY A 82 14.66 -0.18 -5.00
CA GLY A 82 14.20 -0.85 -3.78
C GLY A 82 13.68 0.12 -2.70
N ALA A 83 13.49 1.39 -3.05
CA ALA A 83 12.86 2.38 -2.18
C ALA A 83 11.42 1.99 -1.88
N ARG A 84 11.00 2.20 -0.62
CA ARG A 84 9.60 2.03 -0.21
C ARG A 84 8.75 3.15 -0.80
N LEU A 85 7.80 2.74 -1.62
CA LEU A 85 6.76 3.57 -2.20
C LEU A 85 5.50 3.41 -1.36
N HIS A 86 4.75 4.50 -1.25
CA HIS A 86 3.51 4.57 -0.47
C HIS A 86 2.38 4.98 -1.41
N GLU A 87 1.26 4.28 -1.38
CA GLU A 87 0.06 4.61 -2.13
C GLU A 87 -1.17 4.58 -1.21
N LEU A 88 -2.12 5.48 -1.41
CA LEU A 88 -3.33 5.63 -0.61
C LEU A 88 -4.58 5.37 -1.44
N TYR A 89 -5.55 4.69 -0.85
CA TYR A 89 -6.78 4.29 -1.51
C TYR A 89 -7.97 4.52 -0.59
N GLY A 90 -9.07 5.01 -1.16
CA GLY A 90 -10.33 5.17 -0.43
C GLY A 90 -11.01 3.83 -0.14
N GLU A 91 -10.78 2.82 -0.99
CA GLU A 91 -11.44 1.52 -0.86
C GLU A 91 -10.48 0.33 -0.72
N GLU A 92 -10.95 -0.69 0.01
CA GLU A 92 -10.21 -1.93 0.20
C GLU A 92 -10.00 -2.71 -1.13
N SER A 93 -10.97 -2.59 -2.03
CA SER A 93 -10.93 -3.24 -3.34
C SER A 93 -9.82 -2.68 -4.22
N GLU A 94 -9.60 -1.36 -4.18
CA GLU A 94 -8.57 -0.68 -4.95
C GLU A 94 -7.18 -1.05 -4.45
N VAL A 95 -6.97 -0.99 -3.13
CA VAL A 95 -5.68 -1.37 -2.53
C VAL A 95 -5.35 -2.84 -2.79
N ARG A 96 -6.36 -3.74 -2.74
CA ARG A 96 -6.18 -5.16 -3.07
C ARG A 96 -5.87 -5.36 -4.54
N LEU A 97 -6.49 -4.59 -5.43
CA LEU A 97 -6.22 -4.65 -6.86
C LEU A 97 -4.79 -4.18 -7.15
N ALA A 98 -4.38 -3.05 -6.59
CA ALA A 98 -3.01 -2.53 -6.68
C ALA A 98 -1.99 -3.53 -6.13
N ALA A 99 -2.24 -4.08 -4.94
CA ALA A 99 -1.42 -5.13 -4.36
C ALA A 99 -1.30 -6.34 -5.30
N THR A 100 -2.42 -6.83 -5.85
CA THR A 100 -2.42 -7.99 -6.77
C THR A 100 -1.61 -7.73 -8.04
N ARG A 101 -1.66 -6.49 -8.58
CA ARG A 101 -0.82 -6.08 -9.73
C ARG A 101 0.67 -6.21 -9.43
N LEU A 102 1.10 -5.90 -8.19
CA LEU A 102 2.49 -6.06 -7.74
C LEU A 102 2.87 -7.53 -7.47
N CYS A 103 1.91 -8.37 -7.10
CA CYS A 103 2.13 -9.81 -6.92
C CYS A 103 2.37 -10.55 -8.24
N ARG A 104 1.90 -9.99 -9.37
CA ARG A 104 2.22 -10.55 -10.67
C ARG A 104 3.70 -10.29 -10.92
N PRO A 105 4.54 -11.33 -11.04
CA PRO A 105 5.97 -11.14 -11.20
C PRO A 105 6.20 -10.29 -12.45
N SER A 106 6.63 -9.04 -12.26
CA SER A 106 7.28 -8.27 -13.31
C SER A 106 8.69 -8.81 -13.47
N SER A 107 8.79 -10.06 -13.90
CA SER A 107 10.05 -10.64 -14.34
C SER A 107 9.76 -11.56 -15.53
N PRO A 108 10.09 -11.13 -16.76
CA PRO A 108 10.19 -12.06 -17.89
C PRO A 108 11.34 -13.09 -17.70
N GLU A 109 12.05 -13.06 -16.57
CA GLU A 109 13.12 -14.02 -16.25
C GLU A 109 12.63 -15.32 -15.60
N ALA A 110 11.43 -15.35 -15.01
CA ALA A 110 10.89 -16.58 -14.40
C ALA A 110 10.55 -17.66 -15.44
N GLU A 111 10.35 -17.29 -16.71
CA GLU A 111 10.04 -18.23 -17.79
C GLU A 111 11.30 -18.87 -18.41
N ARG A 112 12.50 -18.33 -18.16
CA ARG A 112 13.75 -18.86 -18.74
C ARG A 112 14.35 -20.04 -17.96
N LEU A 113 13.90 -20.28 -16.72
CA LEU A 113 14.43 -21.37 -15.90
C LEU A 113 13.62 -22.68 -16.00
N ALA A 114 12.50 -22.68 -16.72
CA ALA A 114 11.63 -23.85 -16.88
C ALA A 114 11.89 -24.67 -18.16
N VAL A 115 12.89 -24.29 -18.98
CA VAL A 115 13.19 -24.97 -20.27
C VAL A 115 14.38 -25.92 -20.25
N ASP A 116 15.03 -26.15 -19.10
CA ASP A 116 16.11 -27.14 -19.00
C ASP A 116 15.56 -28.49 -18.52
N GLY A 117 14.74 -29.11 -19.37
CA GLY A 117 14.45 -30.54 -19.28
C GLY A 117 15.62 -31.31 -19.92
N PRO A 118 16.23 -32.30 -19.23
CA PRO A 118 17.36 -33.04 -19.79
C PRO A 118 16.86 -34.06 -20.82
N ASP A 119 16.61 -33.61 -22.04
CA ASP A 119 16.49 -34.49 -23.21
C ASP A 119 17.71 -34.28 -24.09
N GLY A 120 18.67 -35.19 -23.98
CA GLY A 120 19.94 -35.07 -24.67
C GLY A 120 20.86 -36.24 -24.42
N LEU A 121 20.52 -37.40 -24.99
CA LEU A 121 21.55 -38.39 -25.31
C LEU A 121 21.29 -39.02 -26.70
N PRO A 122 22.10 -38.64 -27.70
CA PRO A 122 22.51 -39.52 -28.79
C PRO A 122 24.04 -39.73 -28.77
N PRO A 123 24.63 -40.63 -29.58
CA PRO A 123 24.05 -41.60 -30.52
C PRO A 123 24.10 -43.07 -30.06
#